data_AF-A0A0F9HI67-F1
#
_entry.id   AF-A0A0F9HI67-F1
#
_cell.length_a   1.000
_cell.length_b   1.000
_cell.length_c   1.000
_cell.angle_alpha   90.00
_cell.angle_beta   90.00
_cell.angle_gamma   90.00
#
_symmetry.space_group_name_H-M   'P 1'
#
loop_
_entity.id
_entity.type
_entity.pdbx_description
1 polymer ?
#
loop_
_entity_poly.entity_id
_entity_poly.type
_entity_poly.pdbx_seq_one_letter_code
_entity_poly.pdbx_strand_id
1 'polypeptide(L)'
;MSDEDSDQEGQEFVDEEYLDDLKNRLKKAENKNLDLASGYSSTGLGQKDPNVIIYQLDASNLLESLKHFYKGDEIGFDAEGNEVWVAPTDPEAITLNNFGVNSLMEIVTKYINSNTKLSTYDETRIMEILGDLGEEMIMFIECNMQKIGMDTYFKKTKFRLIVVTTLHTIESTYRSALKGKTFEEINKARIDVNTGQPSLPYGNYPGGPSMIPQKKGFRWPWQ
;
A
#
# COMPACT_ATOMS: atom_id res chain seq x y z
N MET A 1 15.30 68.58 -26.99
CA MET A 1 14.30 69.40 -26.28
C MET A 1 13.05 69.33 -27.13
N SER A 2 12.04 68.51 -26.83
CA SER A 2 11.87 67.48 -25.80
C SER A 2 10.83 66.51 -26.33
N ASP A 3 11.02 65.23 -26.03
CA ASP A 3 10.10 64.14 -26.31
C ASP A 3 8.79 64.31 -25.52
N GLU A 4 7.65 64.13 -26.19
CA GLU A 4 6.35 63.92 -25.56
C GLU A 4 5.86 62.53 -25.96
N ASP A 5 6.20 61.55 -25.11
CA ASP A 5 5.63 60.21 -25.08
C ASP A 5 4.18 60.30 -24.60
N SER A 6 3.26 59.90 -25.48
CA SER A 6 1.83 59.77 -25.18
C SER A 6 1.53 58.33 -24.76
N ASP A 7 1.61 58.05 -23.46
CA ASP A 7 1.07 56.82 -22.87
C ASP A 7 -0.44 56.96 -22.66
N GLN A 8 -1.23 56.34 -23.54
CA GLN A 8 -2.66 56.09 -23.31
C GLN A 8 -2.82 54.78 -22.55
N GLU A 9 -3.00 54.86 -21.22
CA GLU A 9 -3.45 53.73 -20.40
C GLU A 9 -4.92 53.41 -20.72
N GLY A 10 -5.14 52.30 -21.43
CA GLY A 10 -6.46 51.70 -21.60
C GLY A 10 -6.90 51.04 -20.30
N GLN A 11 -7.74 51.74 -19.51
CA GLN A 11 -8.50 51.10 -18.44
C GLN A 11 -9.62 50.23 -19.05
N GLU A 12 -9.36 48.94 -19.12
CA GLU A 12 -10.32 47.92 -19.50
C GLU A 12 -11.42 47.87 -18.43
N PHE A 13 -12.60 48.40 -18.76
CA PHE A 13 -13.78 48.36 -17.90
C PHE A 13 -14.21 46.89 -17.78
N VAL A 14 -13.84 46.24 -16.68
CA VAL A 14 -14.32 44.90 -16.37
C VAL A 14 -15.78 45.04 -15.93
N ASP A 15 -16.70 44.59 -16.79
CA ASP A 15 -18.14 44.62 -16.53
C ASP A 15 -18.44 43.97 -15.17
N GLU A 16 -19.12 44.72 -14.30
CA GLU A 16 -19.43 44.31 -12.92
C GLU A 16 -20.26 43.01 -12.87
N GLU A 17 -21.04 42.77 -13.93
CA GLU A 17 -21.79 41.54 -14.18
C GLU A 17 -20.88 40.31 -14.37
N TYR A 18 -19.71 40.49 -15.00
CA TYR A 18 -18.73 39.42 -15.20
C TYR A 18 -18.06 39.01 -13.89
N LEU A 19 -17.78 39.98 -13.01
CA LEU A 19 -17.24 39.71 -11.68
C LEU A 19 -18.23 38.96 -10.79
N ASP A 20 -19.53 39.24 -10.93
CA ASP A 20 -20.55 38.54 -10.15
C ASP A 20 -20.80 37.10 -10.65
N ASP A 21 -20.76 36.85 -11.97
CA ASP A 21 -20.78 35.48 -12.51
C ASP A 21 -19.56 34.67 -12.04
N LEU A 22 -18.37 35.26 -12.03
CA LEU A 22 -17.15 34.62 -11.53
C LEU A 22 -17.26 34.23 -10.05
N LYS A 23 -17.77 35.12 -9.20
CA LYS A 23 -18.00 34.83 -7.77
C LYS A 23 -19.03 33.72 -7.57
N ASN A 24 -20.11 33.74 -8.35
CA ASN A 24 -21.15 32.72 -8.28
C ASN A 24 -20.66 31.34 -8.76
N ARG A 25 -19.78 31.30 -9.77
CA ARG A 25 -19.11 30.07 -10.22
C ARG A 25 -18.16 29.51 -9.16
N LEU A 26 -17.37 30.37 -8.54
CA LEU A 26 -16.42 29.97 -7.49
C LEU A 26 -17.16 29.38 -6.29
N LYS A 27 -18.21 30.06 -5.82
CA LYS A 27 -19.07 29.56 -4.73
C LYS A 27 -19.78 28.25 -5.06
N LYS A 28 -20.24 28.07 -6.31
CA LYS A 28 -20.80 26.78 -6.77
C LYS A 28 -19.75 25.66 -6.81
N ALA A 29 -18.51 25.98 -7.20
CA ALA A 29 -17.41 25.02 -7.20
C ALA A 29 -17.01 24.62 -5.76
N GLU A 30 -16.93 25.58 -4.84
CA GLU A 30 -16.66 25.34 -3.43
C GLU A 30 -17.75 24.49 -2.79
N ASN A 31 -19.02 24.82 -3.01
CA ASN A 31 -20.14 24.03 -2.49
C ASN A 31 -20.15 22.61 -3.06
N LYS A 32 -19.86 22.43 -4.37
CA LYS A 32 -19.70 21.09 -4.96
C LYS A 32 -18.54 20.32 -4.34
N ASN A 33 -17.43 20.99 -4.04
CA ASN A 33 -16.26 20.36 -3.45
C ASN A 33 -16.53 19.95 -1.98
N LEU A 34 -17.28 20.77 -1.23
CA LEU A 34 -17.78 20.44 0.10
C LEU A 34 -18.81 19.31 0.09
N ASP A 35 -19.73 19.30 -0.88
CA ASP A 35 -20.71 18.23 -1.06
C ASP A 35 -20.03 16.91 -1.46
N LEU A 36 -19.00 16.95 -2.32
CA LEU A 36 -18.20 15.77 -2.64
C LEU A 36 -17.40 15.31 -1.42
N ALA A 37 -16.74 16.22 -0.70
CA ALA A 37 -16.00 15.88 0.52
C ALA A 37 -16.90 15.29 1.62
N SER A 38 -18.14 15.78 1.74
CA SER A 38 -19.12 15.27 2.71
C SER A 38 -19.79 13.96 2.24
N GLY A 39 -19.98 13.76 0.93
CA GLY A 39 -20.39 12.48 0.34
C GLY A 39 -19.36 11.37 0.52
N TYR A 40 -18.07 11.71 0.37
CA TYR A 40 -16.95 10.80 0.69
C TYR A 40 -16.85 10.52 2.20
N SER A 41 -17.23 11.47 3.06
CA SER A 41 -17.18 11.31 4.52
C SER A 41 -18.36 10.50 5.09
N SER A 42 -19.53 10.51 4.44
CA SER A 42 -20.75 9.87 4.95
C SER A 42 -20.95 8.42 4.47
N THR A 43 -20.22 7.97 3.45
CA THR A 43 -20.38 6.61 2.91
C THR A 43 -19.33 5.60 3.40
N GLY A 44 -18.36 6.00 4.25
CA GLY A 44 -17.24 5.11 4.60
C GLY A 44 -16.57 5.28 5.98
N LEU A 45 -17.14 6.01 6.94
CA LEU A 45 -16.43 6.35 8.19
C LEU A 45 -17.20 6.04 9.49
N GLY A 46 -17.96 4.94 9.52
CA GLY A 46 -18.68 4.48 10.72
C GLY A 46 -17.90 3.50 11.61
N GLN A 47 -16.90 2.80 11.06
CA GLN A 47 -15.97 1.96 11.82
C GLN A 47 -14.58 2.19 11.23
N LYS A 48 -13.79 3.06 11.89
CA LYS A 48 -12.38 3.25 11.57
C LYS A 48 -11.65 1.96 11.94
N ASP A 49 -11.47 1.07 10.97
CA ASP A 49 -10.81 -0.21 11.19
C ASP A 49 -9.33 0.03 11.58
N PRO A 50 -8.90 -0.36 12.79
CA PRO A 50 -7.48 -0.37 13.16
C PRO A 50 -6.65 -1.30 12.24
N ASN A 51 -7.31 -2.10 11.39
CA ASN A 51 -6.70 -3.03 10.45
C ASN A 51 -6.02 -2.35 9.25
N VAL A 52 -6.36 -1.12 8.85
CA VAL A 52 -5.75 -0.50 7.65
C VAL A 52 -4.23 -0.34 7.79
N ILE A 53 -3.76 0.02 8.99
CA ILE A 53 -2.32 0.13 9.30
C ILE A 53 -1.65 -1.25 9.28
N ILE A 54 -2.37 -2.29 9.74
CA ILE A 54 -1.88 -3.67 9.76
C ILE A 54 -1.72 -4.18 8.31
N TYR A 55 -2.68 -3.89 7.44
CA TYR A 55 -2.63 -4.27 6.03
C TYR A 55 -1.47 -3.62 5.27
N GLN A 56 -1.08 -2.38 5.61
CA GLN A 56 0.06 -1.71 4.97
C GLN A 56 1.41 -2.35 5.35
N LEU A 57 1.51 -2.88 6.57
CA LEU A 57 2.71 -3.54 7.06
C LEU A 57 2.80 -5.00 6.58
N ASP A 58 1.66 -5.63 6.30
CA ASP A 58 1.63 -7.01 5.84
C ASP A 58 2.43 -7.20 4.54
N ALA A 59 3.29 -8.22 4.54
CA ALA A 59 4.10 -8.62 3.39
C ALA A 59 3.63 -9.95 2.79
N SER A 60 2.56 -10.54 3.33
CA SER A 60 2.06 -11.85 2.94
C SER A 60 1.71 -11.91 1.45
N ASN A 61 0.97 -10.91 0.93
CA ASN A 61 0.59 -10.84 -0.48
C ASN A 61 1.81 -10.74 -1.41
N LEU A 62 2.85 -10.03 -0.99
CA LEU A 62 4.10 -9.87 -1.75
C LEU A 62 4.87 -11.19 -1.80
N LEU A 63 5.00 -11.85 -0.66
CA LEU A 63 5.65 -13.17 -0.53
C LEU A 63 4.88 -14.24 -1.33
N GLU A 64 3.56 -14.20 -1.31
CA GLU A 64 2.70 -15.09 -2.08
C GLU A 64 2.89 -14.87 -3.58
N SER A 65 2.85 -13.61 -4.04
CA SER A 65 3.11 -13.26 -5.45
C SER A 65 4.50 -13.73 -5.90
N LEU A 66 5.51 -13.57 -5.04
CA LEU A 66 6.88 -14.01 -5.35
C LEU A 66 6.98 -15.55 -5.40
N LYS A 67 6.27 -16.26 -4.51
CA LYS A 67 6.19 -17.72 -4.53
C LYS A 67 5.55 -18.22 -5.82
N HIS A 68 4.46 -17.60 -6.28
CA HIS A 68 3.82 -17.91 -7.56
C HIS A 68 4.77 -17.62 -8.75
N PHE A 69 5.49 -16.50 -8.71
CA PHE A 69 6.53 -16.18 -9.69
C PHE A 69 7.62 -17.26 -9.76
N TYR A 70 8.10 -17.76 -8.62
CA TYR A 70 9.10 -18.84 -8.58
C TYR A 70 8.61 -20.16 -9.15
N LYS A 71 7.33 -20.47 -8.96
CA LYS A 71 6.70 -21.65 -9.58
C LYS A 71 6.50 -21.47 -11.08
N GLY A 72 6.31 -20.23 -11.53
CA GLY A 72 5.87 -19.90 -12.88
C GLY A 72 4.36 -20.04 -13.04
N ASP A 73 3.60 -19.79 -11.97
CA ASP A 73 2.14 -19.78 -12.02
C ASP A 73 1.65 -18.55 -12.81
N GLU A 74 0.55 -18.70 -13.52
CA GLU A 74 -0.07 -17.66 -14.34
C GLU A 74 -1.41 -17.24 -13.75
N ILE A 75 -1.84 -16.00 -13.99
CA ILE A 75 -3.16 -15.52 -13.59
C ILE A 75 -4.18 -16.06 -14.60
N GLY A 76 -5.10 -16.89 -14.11
CA GLY A 76 -6.23 -17.43 -14.87
C GLY A 76 -7.55 -17.09 -14.21
N PHE A 77 -8.65 -17.54 -14.82
CA PHE A 77 -10.01 -17.38 -14.29
C PHE A 77 -10.61 -18.74 -13.97
N ASP A 78 -11.26 -18.85 -12.82
CA ASP A 78 -12.03 -20.04 -12.45
C ASP A 78 -13.39 -20.11 -13.19
N ALA A 79 -14.19 -21.15 -12.92
CA ALA A 79 -15.50 -21.33 -13.54
C ALA A 79 -16.54 -20.26 -13.14
N GLU A 80 -16.27 -19.50 -12.08
CA GLU A 80 -17.12 -18.43 -11.54
C GLU A 80 -16.66 -17.04 -12.02
N GLY A 81 -15.52 -16.96 -12.70
CA GLY A 81 -14.92 -15.72 -13.20
C GLY A 81 -14.00 -15.01 -12.20
N ASN A 82 -13.60 -15.66 -11.11
CA ASN A 82 -12.63 -15.12 -10.16
C ASN A 82 -11.19 -15.35 -10.64
N GLU A 83 -10.31 -14.37 -10.38
CA GLU A 83 -8.88 -14.50 -10.66
C GLU A 83 -8.23 -15.49 -9.70
N VAL A 84 -7.55 -16.49 -10.25
CA VAL A 84 -6.83 -17.52 -9.48
C VAL A 84 -5.47 -17.78 -10.10
N TRP A 85 -4.48 -18.10 -9.27
CA TRP A 85 -3.19 -18.57 -9.73
C TRP A 85 -3.30 -20.00 -10.23
N VAL A 86 -3.02 -20.20 -11.51
CA VAL A 86 -3.08 -21.50 -12.18
C VAL A 86 -1.67 -22.00 -12.44
N ALA A 87 -1.39 -23.24 -12.02
CA ALA A 87 -0.12 -23.88 -12.32
C ALA A 87 -0.02 -24.19 -13.82
N PRO A 88 1.15 -23.96 -14.44
CA PRO A 88 1.32 -24.20 -15.86
C PRO A 88 1.16 -25.70 -16.18
N THR A 89 0.50 -26.00 -17.30
CA THR A 89 0.30 -27.39 -17.74
C THR A 89 1.58 -28.01 -18.31
N ASP A 90 2.46 -27.18 -18.88
CA ASP A 90 3.73 -27.61 -19.45
C ASP A 90 4.82 -27.72 -18.36
N PRO A 91 5.43 -28.90 -18.16
CA PRO A 91 6.55 -29.08 -17.22
C PRO A 91 7.78 -28.21 -17.52
N GLU A 92 7.97 -27.77 -18.77
CA GLU A 92 9.06 -26.86 -19.14
C GLU A 92 8.80 -25.41 -18.73
N ALA A 93 7.53 -25.04 -18.54
CA ALA A 93 7.15 -23.72 -18.04
C ALA A 93 7.37 -23.59 -16.53
N ILE A 94 7.36 -24.71 -15.79
CA ILE A 94 7.68 -24.73 -14.35
C ILE A 94 9.14 -24.29 -14.16
N THR A 95 9.33 -23.15 -13.50
CA THR A 95 10.64 -22.51 -13.39
C THR A 95 11.51 -23.18 -12.34
N LEU A 96 10.97 -23.40 -11.14
CA LEU A 96 11.63 -24.09 -10.03
C LEU A 96 10.75 -25.22 -9.50
N ASN A 97 11.40 -26.27 -9.00
CA ASN A 97 10.68 -27.30 -8.24
C ASN A 97 10.35 -26.82 -6.82
N ASN A 98 9.55 -27.61 -6.10
CA ASN A 98 9.14 -27.28 -4.72
C ASN A 98 10.33 -27.04 -3.77
N PHE A 99 11.43 -27.76 -3.97
CA PHE A 99 12.65 -27.58 -3.16
C PHE A 99 13.25 -26.19 -3.40
N GLY A 100 13.46 -25.81 -4.66
CA GLY A 100 14.00 -24.50 -5.03
C GLY A 100 13.11 -23.34 -4.58
N VAL A 101 11.79 -23.46 -4.77
CA VAL A 101 10.82 -22.45 -4.29
C VAL A 101 10.94 -22.28 -2.78
N ASN A 102 10.94 -23.38 -2.02
CA ASN A 102 11.03 -23.30 -0.56
C ASN A 102 12.36 -22.71 -0.09
N SER A 103 13.49 -23.10 -0.68
CA SER A 103 14.79 -22.57 -0.32
C SER A 103 14.91 -21.07 -0.61
N LEU A 104 14.45 -20.60 -1.77
CA LEU A 104 14.47 -19.17 -2.09
C LEU A 104 13.51 -18.39 -1.18
N MET A 105 12.30 -18.92 -0.91
CA MET A 105 11.36 -18.28 0.00
C MET A 105 11.92 -18.17 1.43
N GLU A 106 12.69 -19.16 1.89
CA GLU A 106 13.35 -19.10 3.20
C GLU A 106 14.37 -17.97 3.26
N ILE A 107 15.14 -17.75 2.18
CA ILE A 107 16.08 -16.63 2.08
C ILE A 107 15.31 -15.31 2.07
N VAL A 108 14.31 -15.16 1.19
CA VAL A 108 13.59 -13.90 1.00
C VAL A 108 12.82 -13.47 2.25
N THR A 109 12.19 -14.40 2.95
CA THR A 109 11.40 -14.11 4.17
C THR A 109 12.26 -13.50 5.28
N LYS A 110 13.58 -13.74 5.27
CA LYS A 110 14.51 -13.12 6.23
C LYS A 110 14.71 -11.62 5.95
N TYR A 111 14.57 -11.18 4.70
CA TYR A 111 14.74 -9.79 4.28
C TYR A 111 13.41 -9.03 4.19
N ILE A 112 12.33 -9.71 3.80
CA ILE A 112 10.99 -9.15 3.71
C ILE A 112 10.24 -9.44 5.01
N ASN A 113 10.25 -8.47 5.92
CA ASN A 113 9.52 -8.52 7.19
C ASN A 113 8.93 -7.13 7.50
N SER A 114 7.81 -7.09 8.23
CA SER A 114 7.22 -5.87 8.79
C SER A 114 8.25 -5.04 9.56
N ASN A 115 9.19 -5.69 10.26
CA ASN A 115 10.28 -5.00 10.97
C ASN A 115 11.22 -4.24 10.03
N THR A 116 11.50 -4.79 8.84
CA THR A 116 12.29 -4.13 7.81
C THR A 116 11.59 -2.85 7.34
N LYS A 117 10.26 -2.90 7.11
CA LYS A 117 9.45 -1.74 6.69
C LYS A 117 9.45 -0.60 7.72
N LEU A 118 9.53 -0.92 9.00
CA LEU A 118 9.48 0.06 10.10
C LEU A 118 10.85 0.61 10.49
N SER A 119 11.94 0.01 9.99
CA SER A 119 13.30 0.42 10.32
C SER A 119 13.72 1.65 9.51
N THR A 120 14.68 2.41 10.02
CA THR A 120 15.28 3.54 9.30
C THR A 120 16.58 3.09 8.63
N TYR A 121 16.54 2.91 7.32
CA TYR A 121 17.72 2.58 6.53
C TYR A 121 18.18 3.76 5.67
N ASP A 122 19.49 3.90 5.54
CA ASP A 122 20.12 4.75 4.56
C ASP A 122 20.21 4.05 3.19
N GLU A 123 20.14 4.82 2.12
CA GLU A 123 20.20 4.29 0.74
C GLU A 123 21.47 3.49 0.48
N THR A 124 22.63 3.99 0.93
CA THR A 124 23.91 3.27 0.84
C THR A 124 23.83 1.91 1.52
N ARG A 125 23.22 1.85 2.71
CA ARG A 125 23.09 0.60 3.45
C ARG A 125 22.18 -0.40 2.76
N ILE A 126 21.10 0.07 2.11
CA ILE A 126 20.21 -0.78 1.32
C ILE A 126 20.99 -1.39 0.14
N MET A 127 21.78 -0.58 -0.57
CA MET A 127 22.56 -1.05 -1.72
C MET A 127 23.65 -2.05 -1.33
N GLU A 128 24.31 -1.87 -0.19
CA GLU A 128 25.25 -2.87 0.37
C GLU A 128 24.55 -4.22 0.60
N ILE A 129 23.41 -4.20 1.30
CA ILE A 129 22.64 -5.42 1.60
C ILE A 129 22.20 -6.12 0.31
N LEU A 130 21.73 -5.36 -0.68
CA LEU A 130 21.31 -5.91 -1.98
C LEU A 130 22.49 -6.48 -2.78
N GLY A 131 23.66 -5.85 -2.71
CA GLY A 131 24.89 -6.34 -3.34
C GLY A 131 25.30 -7.69 -2.77
N ASP A 132 25.46 -7.76 -1.45
CA ASP A 132 25.84 -8.99 -0.73
C ASP A 132 24.81 -10.10 -0.97
N LEU A 133 23.53 -9.79 -0.86
CA LEU A 133 22.45 -10.75 -1.10
C LEU A 133 22.43 -11.24 -2.55
N GLY A 134 22.65 -10.35 -3.51
CA GLY A 134 22.67 -10.69 -4.92
C GLY A 134 23.76 -11.71 -5.25
N GLU A 135 24.97 -11.50 -4.73
CA GLU A 135 26.10 -12.42 -4.91
C GLU A 135 25.82 -13.79 -4.27
N GLU A 136 25.33 -13.80 -3.03
CA GLU A 136 24.97 -15.04 -2.33
C GLU A 136 23.84 -15.80 -3.03
N MET A 137 22.83 -15.10 -3.55
CA MET A 137 21.75 -15.72 -4.31
C MET A 137 22.24 -16.35 -5.62
N ILE A 138 23.11 -15.66 -6.35
CA ILE A 138 23.72 -16.19 -7.58
C ILE A 138 24.50 -17.46 -7.23
N MET A 139 25.38 -17.41 -6.22
CA MET A 139 26.17 -18.56 -5.80
C MET A 139 25.28 -19.73 -5.37
N PHE A 140 24.25 -19.48 -4.56
CA PHE A 140 23.31 -20.50 -4.12
C PHE A 140 22.63 -21.20 -5.30
N ILE A 141 22.11 -20.45 -6.27
CA ILE A 141 21.43 -20.98 -7.45
C ILE A 141 22.41 -21.76 -8.33
N GLU A 142 23.59 -21.21 -8.60
CA GLU A 142 24.60 -21.85 -9.43
C GLU A 142 25.08 -23.19 -8.83
N CYS A 143 25.34 -23.23 -7.52
CA CYS A 143 25.74 -24.46 -6.84
C CYS A 143 24.62 -25.51 -6.76
N ASN A 144 23.35 -25.11 -6.84
CA ASN A 144 22.20 -26.00 -6.65
C ASN A 144 21.30 -26.16 -7.88
N MET A 145 21.73 -25.75 -9.08
CA MET A 145 20.90 -25.74 -10.30
C MET A 145 20.14 -27.05 -10.56
N GLN A 146 20.81 -28.20 -10.41
CA GLN A 146 20.17 -29.50 -10.61
C GLN A 146 19.12 -29.80 -9.53
N LYS A 147 19.41 -29.47 -8.27
CA LYS A 147 18.52 -29.76 -7.14
C LYS A 147 17.27 -28.90 -7.15
N ILE A 148 17.37 -27.65 -7.61
CA ILE A 148 16.23 -26.72 -7.71
C ILE A 148 15.37 -26.94 -8.97
N GLY A 149 15.76 -27.89 -9.84
CA GLY A 149 14.99 -28.24 -11.04
C GLY A 149 15.29 -27.38 -12.28
N MET A 150 16.45 -26.71 -12.33
CA MET A 150 16.96 -26.04 -13.54
C MET A 150 17.80 -27.01 -14.37
N ASP A 151 17.17 -28.08 -14.85
CA ASP A 151 17.79 -29.11 -15.68
C ASP A 151 17.96 -28.65 -17.14
N THR A 152 16.95 -27.99 -17.70
CA THR A 152 16.96 -27.57 -19.11
C THR A 152 17.72 -26.27 -19.35
N TYR A 153 18.28 -26.12 -20.56
CA TYR A 153 19.03 -24.92 -20.95
C TYR A 153 18.15 -23.66 -20.84
N PHE A 154 16.88 -23.76 -21.21
CA PHE A 154 15.92 -22.68 -21.14
C PHE A 154 15.64 -22.24 -19.68
N LYS A 155 15.54 -23.17 -18.74
CA LYS A 155 15.39 -22.81 -17.31
C LYS A 155 16.64 -22.13 -16.77
N LYS A 156 17.83 -22.59 -17.19
CA LYS A 156 19.10 -21.96 -16.80
C LYS A 156 19.20 -20.52 -17.28
N THR A 157 18.77 -20.17 -18.50
CA THR A 157 18.85 -18.76 -18.96
C THR A 157 17.97 -17.81 -18.13
N LYS A 158 16.91 -18.32 -17.49
CA LYS A 158 16.01 -17.54 -16.62
C LYS A 158 16.58 -17.25 -15.23
N PHE A 159 17.65 -17.91 -14.78
CA PHE A 159 18.12 -17.76 -13.39
C PHE A 159 18.45 -16.30 -13.04
N ARG A 160 19.07 -15.56 -13.97
CA ARG A 160 19.40 -14.14 -13.78
C ARG A 160 18.16 -13.29 -13.54
N LEU A 161 17.09 -13.59 -14.27
CA LEU A 161 15.82 -12.89 -14.11
C LEU A 161 15.21 -13.16 -12.73
N ILE A 162 15.30 -14.39 -12.24
CA ILE A 162 14.83 -14.76 -10.89
C ILE A 162 15.56 -13.94 -9.83
N VAL A 163 16.89 -13.85 -9.91
CA VAL A 163 17.70 -13.06 -8.96
C VAL A 163 17.31 -11.59 -9.01
N VAL A 164 17.28 -10.99 -10.21
CA VAL A 164 16.95 -9.56 -10.38
C VAL A 164 15.55 -9.23 -9.87
N THR A 165 14.54 -10.02 -10.24
CA THR A 165 13.17 -9.80 -9.77
C THR A 165 13.05 -9.92 -8.25
N THR A 166 13.80 -10.86 -7.65
CA THR A 166 13.84 -11.02 -6.19
C THR A 166 14.47 -9.79 -5.53
N LEU A 167 15.62 -9.34 -6.04
CA LEU A 167 16.29 -8.15 -5.53
C LEU A 167 15.42 -6.90 -5.64
N HIS A 168 14.72 -6.69 -6.76
CA HIS A 168 13.78 -5.58 -6.90
C HIS A 168 12.62 -5.66 -5.91
N THR A 169 12.10 -6.85 -5.64
CA THR A 169 11.01 -7.06 -4.67
C THR A 169 11.47 -6.69 -3.25
N ILE A 170 12.69 -7.10 -2.91
CA ILE A 170 13.32 -6.77 -1.63
C ILE A 170 13.62 -5.26 -1.56
N GLU A 171 14.23 -4.68 -2.60
CA GLU A 171 14.52 -3.26 -2.70
C GLU A 171 13.26 -2.41 -2.51
N SER A 172 12.14 -2.77 -3.16
CA SER A 172 10.86 -2.08 -3.00
C SER A 172 10.38 -2.08 -1.54
N THR A 173 10.59 -3.19 -0.83
CA THR A 173 10.28 -3.30 0.60
C THR A 173 11.18 -2.36 1.43
N TYR A 174 12.48 -2.31 1.14
CA TYR A 174 13.42 -1.41 1.82
C TYR A 174 13.20 0.07 1.47
N ARG A 175 12.79 0.39 0.24
CA ARG A 175 12.46 1.76 -0.17
C ARG A 175 11.27 2.32 0.59
N SER A 176 10.31 1.47 0.96
CA SER A 176 9.22 1.86 1.86
C SER A 176 9.77 2.31 3.23
N ALA A 177 10.80 1.61 3.73
CA ALA A 177 11.49 1.93 4.98
C ALA A 177 12.41 3.16 4.92
N LEU A 178 12.61 3.76 3.73
CA LEU A 178 13.58 4.82 3.53
C LEU A 178 13.25 6.05 4.38
N LYS A 179 14.20 6.44 5.23
CA LYS A 179 14.08 7.55 6.19
C LYS A 179 12.86 7.44 7.12
N GLY A 180 12.36 6.23 7.37
CA GLY A 180 11.23 6.02 8.28
C GLY A 180 9.90 6.61 7.80
N LYS A 181 9.75 6.88 6.49
CA LYS A 181 8.52 7.46 5.91
C LYS A 181 7.28 6.65 6.28
N THR A 182 7.33 5.33 6.19
CA THR A 182 6.21 4.47 6.61
C THR A 182 5.87 4.64 8.09
N PHE A 183 6.87 4.77 8.97
CA PHE A 183 6.62 5.02 10.39
C PHE A 183 5.98 6.40 10.63
N GLU A 184 6.46 7.44 9.92
CA GLU A 184 5.87 8.78 9.98
C GLU A 184 4.43 8.80 9.46
N GLU A 185 4.16 8.13 8.34
CA GLU A 185 2.82 8.01 7.74
C GLU A 185 1.86 7.32 8.70
N ILE A 186 2.29 6.24 9.35
CA ILE A 186 1.50 5.55 10.38
C ILE A 186 1.21 6.47 11.56
N ASN A 187 2.20 7.25 12.01
CA ASN A 187 2.01 8.18 13.13
C ASN A 187 1.10 9.36 12.75
N LYS A 188 1.22 9.91 11.55
CA LYS A 188 0.32 10.95 11.02
C LYS A 188 -1.11 10.44 10.94
N ALA A 189 -1.30 9.24 10.38
CA ALA A 189 -2.61 8.59 10.31
C ALA A 189 -3.24 8.39 11.70
N ARG A 190 -2.44 8.05 12.73
CA ARG A 190 -2.94 7.95 14.12
C ARG A 190 -3.38 9.30 14.71
N ILE A 191 -2.67 10.39 14.40
CA ILE A 191 -2.99 11.72 14.91
C ILE A 191 -4.30 12.24 14.30
N ASP A 192 -4.47 12.09 12.98
CA ASP A 192 -5.68 12.49 12.26
C ASP A 192 -6.92 11.70 12.69
N VAL A 193 -6.72 10.45 13.12
CA VAL A 193 -7.79 9.64 13.71
C VAL A 193 -8.30 10.23 15.04
N ASN A 194 -7.43 10.89 15.82
CA ASN A 194 -7.71 11.34 17.18
C ASN A 194 -8.15 12.81 17.26
N THR A 195 -7.74 13.66 16.32
CA THR A 195 -8.13 15.08 16.26
C THR A 195 -9.52 15.33 15.65
N GLY A 196 -10.12 14.30 15.05
CA GLY A 196 -11.43 14.37 14.39
C GLY A 196 -12.66 14.18 15.28
N GLN A 197 -12.55 14.14 16.62
CA GLN A 197 -13.72 14.32 17.47
C GLN A 197 -13.96 15.81 17.70
N PRO A 198 -14.94 16.46 17.03
CA PRO A 198 -15.46 17.71 17.54
C PRO A 198 -15.95 17.42 18.95
N SER A 199 -15.33 18.05 19.95
CA SER A 199 -15.89 18.10 21.30
C SER A 199 -17.28 18.69 21.15
N LEU A 200 -18.30 17.83 21.13
CA LEU A 200 -19.68 18.29 21.15
C LEU A 200 -19.78 19.19 22.38
N PRO A 201 -20.21 20.45 22.23
CA PRO A 201 -20.45 21.29 23.39
C PRO A 201 -21.44 20.52 24.26
N TYR A 202 -21.00 20.18 25.47
CA TYR A 202 -21.78 19.45 26.46
C TYR A 202 -23.09 20.22 26.66
N GLY A 203 -24.12 19.81 25.94
CA GLY A 203 -25.49 20.24 26.13
C GLY A 203 -25.90 19.75 27.51
N ASN A 204 -26.02 20.70 28.42
CA ASN A 204 -26.54 20.52 29.76
C ASN A 204 -27.98 19.97 29.68
N TYR A 205 -28.15 18.64 29.66
CA TYR A 205 -29.46 18.02 29.74
C TYR A 205 -29.86 17.86 31.22
N PRO A 206 -30.93 18.53 31.67
CA PRO A 206 -31.42 18.38 33.03
C PRO A 206 -32.16 17.04 33.17
N GLY A 207 -31.66 16.20 34.08
CA GLY A 207 -32.43 15.23 34.87
C GLY A 207 -33.44 14.35 34.13
N GLY A 208 -32.97 13.27 33.51
CA GLY A 208 -33.80 12.11 33.18
C GLY A 208 -33.49 10.94 34.13
N PRO A 209 -34.48 10.32 34.79
CA PRO A 209 -34.25 9.25 35.76
C PRO A 209 -33.66 8.01 35.10
N SER A 210 -32.54 7.53 35.64
CA SER A 210 -31.85 6.31 35.24
C SER A 210 -32.72 5.08 35.53
N MET A 211 -33.31 4.49 34.50
CA MET A 211 -33.79 3.11 34.58
C MET A 211 -32.63 2.16 34.30
N ILE A 212 -32.15 1.50 35.35
CA ILE A 212 -31.17 0.41 35.26
C ILE A 212 -31.96 -0.88 34.99
N PRO A 213 -31.88 -1.49 33.79
CA PRO A 213 -32.43 -2.82 33.60
C PRO A 213 -31.54 -3.85 34.33
N GLN A 214 -32.07 -4.44 35.40
CA GLN A 214 -31.46 -5.59 36.06
C GLN A 214 -31.40 -6.78 35.08
N LYS A 215 -30.19 -7.16 34.66
CA LYS A 215 -29.96 -8.41 33.92
C LYS A 215 -30.20 -9.60 34.86
N LYS A 216 -31.25 -10.38 34.58
CA LYS A 216 -31.46 -11.70 35.18
C LYS A 216 -30.34 -12.65 34.74
N GLY A 217 -29.71 -13.31 35.71
CA GLY A 217 -28.61 -14.23 35.49
C GLY A 217 -29.02 -15.43 34.63
N PHE A 218 -28.29 -15.63 33.54
CA PHE A 218 -28.40 -16.80 32.68
C PHE A 218 -27.43 -17.87 33.20
N ARG A 219 -27.97 -19.04 33.59
CA ARG A 219 -27.22 -20.16 34.16
C ARG A 219 -27.13 -21.26 33.08
N TRP A 220 -25.93 -21.57 32.61
CA TRP A 220 -25.71 -22.70 31.69
C TRP A 220 -25.70 -24.04 32.45
N PRO A 221 -26.43 -25.07 31.97
CA PRO A 221 -26.25 -26.43 32.46
C PRO A 221 -25.11 -27.11 31.69
N TRP A 222 -24.18 -27.71 32.43
CA TRP A 222 -23.21 -28.65 31.88
C TRP A 222 -23.89 -30.02 31.72
N GLN A 223 -23.80 -30.60 30.53
CA GLN A 223 -23.83 -32.04 30.27
C GLN A 223 -22.77 -32.37 29.24
#